data_AF-R5ICY9-F1
#
_entry.id   AF-R5ICY9-F1
#
_cell.length_a   1.000
_cell.length_b   1.000
_cell.length_c   1.000
_cell.angle_alpha   90.00
_cell.angle_beta   90.00
_cell.angle_gamma   90.00
#
_symmetry.space_group_name_H-M   'P 1'
#
loop_
_entity.id
_entity.type
_entity.pdbx_description
1 polymer ?
#
loop_
_entity_poly.entity_id
_entity_poly.type
_entity_poly.pdbx_seq_one_letter_code
_entity_poly.pdbx_strand_id
1 'polypeptide(L)'
;MSYEIIHNSPEGIVVLDSDMNVVDINAKARELLGITTVNVKGLPAVDFFNPTEFLIAQNSGKQYVRKKMYVSETKKHIDLSISILKSNHALFGILKDITDEVQYSEKLGKMRMETLSTTDDVIKKQMRVAQEIASLLGETTAETKVALLKLKKTLMQEEEEREKSEGKA
;
A
#
# COMPACT_ATOMS: atom_id res chain seq x y z
N MET A 1 37.00 -11.29 -7.61
CA MET A 1 36.18 -10.30 -8.34
C MET A 1 37.08 -9.17 -8.78
N SER A 2 36.90 -8.61 -9.99
CA SER A 2 37.74 -7.52 -10.48
C SER A 2 37.29 -6.18 -9.89
N TYR A 3 38.26 -5.30 -9.63
CA TYR A 3 38.05 -3.93 -9.13
C TYR A 3 37.04 -3.14 -9.98
N GLU A 4 37.07 -3.32 -11.30
CA GLU A 4 36.19 -2.66 -12.26
C GLU A 4 34.71 -3.01 -12.08
N ILE A 5 34.39 -4.28 -11.75
CA ILE A 5 33.00 -4.70 -11.52
C ILE A 5 32.43 -4.01 -10.28
N ILE A 6 33.24 -3.85 -9.23
CA ILE A 6 32.83 -3.22 -7.99
C ILE A 6 32.58 -1.72 -8.20
N HIS A 7 33.50 -1.03 -8.89
CA HIS A 7 33.50 0.42 -8.98
C HIS A 7 32.58 0.97 -10.09
N ASN A 8 32.23 0.16 -11.10
CA ASN A 8 31.30 0.55 -12.16
C ASN A 8 29.88 -0.02 -11.95
N SER A 9 29.64 -0.74 -10.86
CA SER A 9 28.32 -1.27 -10.54
C SER A 9 27.32 -0.12 -10.31
N PRO A 10 26.11 -0.20 -10.89
CA PRO A 10 25.02 0.73 -10.59
C PRO A 10 24.46 0.54 -9.18
N GLU A 11 24.69 -0.63 -8.58
CA GLU A 11 24.31 -0.96 -7.21
C GLU A 11 25.44 -0.63 -6.23
N GLY A 12 25.08 -0.36 -4.97
CA GLY A 12 26.06 -0.20 -3.90
C GLY A 12 26.73 -1.52 -3.58
N ILE A 13 28.05 -1.54 -3.45
CA ILE A 13 28.81 -2.73 -3.06
C ILE A 13 29.69 -2.41 -1.86
N VAL A 14 29.62 -3.29 -0.85
CA VAL A 14 30.45 -3.28 0.36
C VAL A 14 31.10 -4.65 0.52
N VAL A 15 32.40 -4.67 0.80
CA VAL A 15 33.15 -5.89 1.10
C VAL A 15 33.76 -5.75 2.49
N LEU A 16 33.42 -6.67 3.39
CA LEU A 16 33.97 -6.72 4.75
C LEU A 16 34.82 -7.98 4.93
N ASP A 17 35.82 -7.92 5.80
CA ASP A 17 36.55 -9.10 6.28
C ASP A 17 35.80 -9.78 7.45
N SER A 18 36.42 -10.80 8.03
CA SER A 18 35.84 -11.54 9.15
C SER A 18 35.75 -10.73 10.45
N ASP A 19 36.59 -9.71 10.61
CA ASP A 19 36.64 -8.83 11.77
C ASP A 19 35.74 -7.59 11.58
N MET A 20 34.91 -7.59 10.53
CA MET A 20 34.02 -6.49 10.15
C MET A 20 34.75 -5.19 9.78
N ASN A 21 36.00 -5.29 9.30
CA ASN A 21 36.69 -4.15 8.70
C ASN A 21 36.36 -4.03 7.22
N VAL A 22 36.37 -2.80 6.71
CA VAL A 22 36.06 -2.53 5.30
C VAL A 22 37.25 -2.94 4.43
N VAL A 23 37.04 -3.94 3.57
CA VAL A 23 38.01 -4.34 2.54
C VAL A 23 37.86 -3.46 1.30
N ASP A 24 36.63 -3.25 0.86
CA ASP A 24 36.31 -2.38 -0.26
C ASP A 24 34.90 -1.81 -0.17
N ILE A 25 34.70 -0.63 -0.75
CA ILE A 25 33.39 0.00 -0.85
C ILE A 25 33.33 0.89 -2.10
N ASN A 26 32.30 0.75 -2.91
CA ASN A 26 32.15 1.58 -4.09
C ASN A 26 31.47 2.93 -3.77
N ALA A 27 31.51 3.86 -4.73
CA ALA A 27 30.90 5.18 -4.57
C ALA A 27 29.40 5.10 -4.29
N LYS A 28 28.69 4.17 -4.94
CA LYS A 28 27.24 4.03 -4.77
C LYS A 28 26.85 3.57 -3.36
N ALA A 29 27.58 2.62 -2.77
CA ALA A 29 27.36 2.21 -1.39
C ALA A 29 27.60 3.35 -0.41
N ARG A 30 28.67 4.15 -0.62
CA ARG A 30 28.92 5.35 0.22
C ARG A 30 27.78 6.36 0.11
N GLU A 31 27.28 6.61 -1.10
CA GLU A 31 26.12 7.48 -1.32
C GLU A 31 24.87 6.97 -0.61
N LEU A 32 24.56 5.67 -0.73
CA LEU A 32 23.37 5.05 -0.12
C LEU A 32 23.45 5.00 1.42
N LEU A 33 24.64 4.76 1.96
CA LEU A 33 24.90 4.66 3.41
C LEU A 33 25.18 6.02 4.06
N GLY A 34 25.35 7.10 3.29
CA GLY A 34 25.65 8.43 3.82
C GLY A 34 27.10 8.61 4.29
N ILE A 35 28.03 7.80 3.78
CA ILE A 35 29.43 7.82 4.18
C ILE A 35 30.16 8.93 3.41
N THR A 36 30.57 9.99 4.12
CA THR A 36 31.26 11.14 3.54
C THR A 36 32.76 10.91 3.35
N THR A 37 33.36 10.03 4.14
CA THR A 37 34.80 9.75 4.12
C THR A 37 35.19 8.87 2.93
N VAL A 38 36.28 9.21 2.24
CA VAL A 38 36.77 8.46 1.07
C VAL A 38 37.72 7.32 1.49
N ASN A 39 38.47 7.51 2.58
CA ASN A 39 39.45 6.53 3.06
C ASN A 39 38.89 5.71 4.22
N VAL A 40 38.11 4.68 3.90
CA VAL A 40 37.50 3.78 4.90
C VAL A 40 38.13 2.39 4.93
N LYS A 41 39.03 2.07 4.00
CA LYS A 41 39.63 0.74 3.88
C LYS A 41 40.48 0.41 5.11
N GLY A 42 40.33 -0.81 5.62
CA GLY A 42 41.01 -1.32 6.82
C GLY A 42 40.45 -0.80 8.14
N LEU A 43 39.42 0.06 8.12
CA LEU A 43 38.79 0.58 9.32
C LEU A 43 37.52 -0.22 9.67
N PRO A 44 37.12 -0.26 10.95
CA PRO A 44 35.90 -0.95 11.38
C PRO A 44 34.65 -0.39 10.69
N ALA A 45 33.82 -1.27 10.13
CA ALA A 45 32.60 -0.85 9.43
C ALA A 45 31.62 -0.08 10.32
N VAL A 46 31.60 -0.42 11.62
CA VAL A 46 30.73 0.20 12.64
C VAL A 46 30.92 1.71 12.78
N ASP A 47 32.10 2.22 12.44
CA ASP A 47 32.41 3.66 12.49
C ASP A 47 31.72 4.44 11.35
N PHE A 48 31.23 3.75 10.31
CA PHE A 48 30.66 4.37 9.12
C PHE A 48 29.19 4.02 8.90
N PHE A 49 28.76 2.80 9.24
CA PHE A 49 27.38 2.36 9.14
C PHE A 49 27.11 1.20 10.08
N ASN A 50 25.83 0.90 10.36
CA ASN A 50 25.45 -0.22 11.20
C ASN A 50 25.69 -1.59 10.49
N PRO A 51 26.65 -2.43 10.93
CA PRO A 51 27.00 -3.67 10.24
C PRO A 51 26.23 -4.89 10.81
N THR A 52 25.16 -4.68 11.59
CA THR A 52 24.44 -5.76 12.29
C THR A 52 23.99 -6.88 11.34
N GLU A 53 23.49 -6.54 10.15
CA GLU A 53 23.05 -7.55 9.17
C GLU A 53 24.22 -8.39 8.62
N PHE A 54 25.42 -7.80 8.50
CA PHE A 54 26.63 -8.54 8.13
C PHE A 54 27.06 -9.50 9.25
N LEU A 55 26.99 -9.05 10.51
CA LEU A 55 27.30 -9.89 11.67
C LEU A 55 26.29 -11.05 11.82
N ILE A 56 25.01 -10.78 11.62
CA ILE A 56 23.97 -11.82 11.59
C ILE A 56 24.26 -12.81 10.46
N ALA A 57 24.56 -12.32 9.25
CA ALA A 57 24.87 -13.17 8.11
C ALA A 57 26.06 -14.09 8.39
N GLN A 58 27.16 -13.54 8.91
CA GLN A 58 28.36 -14.29 9.29
C GLN A 58 28.03 -15.43 10.28
N ASN A 59 27.27 -15.11 11.33
CA ASN A 59 26.94 -16.07 12.39
C ASN A 59 25.81 -17.05 12.01
N SER A 60 24.98 -16.71 11.02
CA SER A 60 23.83 -17.54 10.64
C SER A 60 24.21 -18.87 9.97
N GLY A 61 25.47 -19.03 9.52
CA GLY A 61 25.92 -20.16 8.72
C GLY A 61 25.30 -20.23 7.32
N LYS A 62 24.43 -19.27 6.96
CA LYS A 62 23.80 -19.20 5.63
C LYS A 62 24.76 -18.54 4.65
N GLN A 63 24.87 -19.10 3.46
CA GLN A 63 25.71 -18.54 2.40
C GLN A 63 25.15 -17.22 1.82
N TYR A 64 23.85 -16.96 2.01
CA TYR A 64 23.16 -15.80 1.48
C TYR A 64 22.08 -15.28 2.46
N VAL A 65 22.03 -13.96 2.64
CA VAL A 65 21.02 -13.24 3.44
C VAL A 65 20.47 -12.07 2.63
N ARG A 66 19.17 -11.82 2.72
CA ARG A 66 18.52 -10.67 2.07
C ARG A 66 17.61 -9.94 3.05
N LYS A 67 17.70 -8.60 3.09
CA LYS A 67 16.94 -7.77 4.02
C LYS A 67 16.62 -6.41 3.39
N LYS A 68 15.36 -5.97 3.52
CA LYS A 68 14.98 -4.58 3.24
C LYS A 68 15.20 -3.74 4.49
N MET A 69 15.85 -2.58 4.33
CA MET A 69 16.14 -1.67 5.43
C MET A 69 16.01 -0.21 4.99
N TYR A 70 15.83 0.66 5.98
CA TYR A 70 15.78 2.10 5.79
C TYR A 70 17.05 2.72 6.37
N VAL A 71 17.72 3.54 5.57
CA VAL A 71 18.92 4.28 5.98
C VAL A 71 18.49 5.69 6.37
N SER A 72 18.57 6.01 7.66
CA SER A 72 18.12 7.28 8.22
C SER A 72 18.86 8.50 7.67
N GLU A 73 20.16 8.34 7.45
CA GLU A 73 21.13 9.36 7.06
C GLU A 73 20.80 9.91 5.67
N THR A 74 20.40 9.02 4.76
CA THR A 74 20.13 9.34 3.35
C THR A 74 18.64 9.31 3.01
N LYS A 75 17.80 8.86 3.96
CA LYS A 75 16.36 8.62 3.79
C LYS A 75 16.04 7.66 2.64
N LYS A 76 16.97 6.74 2.36
CA LYS A 76 16.83 5.74 1.29
C LYS A 76 16.32 4.42 1.84
N HIS A 77 15.51 3.74 1.03
CA HIS A 77 15.19 2.33 1.25
C HIS A 77 16.14 1.49 0.42
N ILE A 78 16.77 0.51 1.07
CA ILE A 78 17.70 -0.40 0.39
C ILE A 78 17.30 -1.86 0.58
N ASP A 79 17.55 -2.67 -0.44
CA ASP A 79 17.49 -4.11 -0.41
C ASP A 79 18.92 -4.65 -0.33
N LEU A 80 19.32 -5.03 0.88
CA LEU A 80 20.64 -5.55 1.20
C LEU A 80 20.69 -7.05 0.94
N SER A 81 21.64 -7.47 0.11
CA SER A 81 21.96 -8.87 -0.17
C SER A 81 23.39 -9.16 0.25
N ILE A 82 23.60 -10.09 1.18
CA ILE A 82 24.92 -10.45 1.70
C ILE A 82 25.26 -11.88 1.27
N SER A 83 26.43 -12.07 0.66
CA SER A 83 26.99 -13.37 0.29
C SER A 83 28.32 -13.60 0.99
N ILE A 84 28.52 -14.80 1.55
CA ILE A 84 29.78 -15.15 2.21
C ILE A 84 30.70 -15.86 1.21
N LEU A 85 31.90 -15.33 1.00
CA LEU A 85 32.91 -15.92 0.14
C LEU A 85 33.84 -16.83 0.96
N LYS A 86 33.69 -18.14 0.76
CA LYS A 86 34.42 -19.17 1.54
C LYS A 86 35.95 -19.16 1.31
N SER A 87 36.43 -18.66 0.18
CA SER A 87 37.85 -18.69 -0.17
C SER A 87 38.70 -17.67 0.57
N ASN A 88 38.12 -16.55 1.01
CA ASN A 88 38.83 -15.43 1.64
C ASN A 88 38.14 -14.93 2.93
N HIS A 89 37.15 -15.66 3.45
CA HIS A 89 36.35 -15.29 4.63
C HIS A 89 35.85 -13.83 4.59
N ALA A 90 35.50 -13.36 3.40
CA ALA A 90 34.96 -12.03 3.18
C ALA A 90 33.45 -12.07 3.01
N LEU A 91 32.78 -11.02 3.49
CA LEU A 91 31.36 -10.80 3.27
C LEU A 91 31.16 -9.79 2.15
N PHE A 92 30.34 -10.15 1.17
CA PHE A 92 30.02 -9.31 0.03
C PHE A 92 28.58 -8.86 0.10
N GLY A 93 28.39 -7.56 0.38
CA GLY A 93 27.10 -6.91 0.44
C GLY A 93 26.79 -6.14 -0.85
N ILE A 94 25.61 -6.38 -1.42
CA ILE A 94 25.03 -5.58 -2.49
C ILE A 94 23.86 -4.80 -1.90
N LEU A 95 23.87 -3.49 -2.07
CA LEU A 95 22.86 -2.55 -1.63
C LEU A 95 22.12 -2.04 -2.86
N LYS A 96 20.89 -2.50 -3.04
CA LYS A 96 20.03 -1.98 -4.10
C LYS A 96 19.13 -0.87 -3.58
N ASP A 97 19.17 0.30 -4.20
CA ASP A 97 18.20 1.37 -3.91
C ASP A 97 16.81 0.91 -4.39
N ILE A 98 15.85 0.84 -3.47
CA ILE A 98 14.46 0.50 -3.73
C ILE A 98 13.51 1.65 -3.35
N THR A 99 14.05 2.85 -3.18
CA THR A 99 13.29 4.02 -2.68
C THR A 99 12.12 4.36 -3.59
N ASP A 100 12.35 4.37 -4.90
CA ASP A 100 11.32 4.73 -5.88
C ASP A 100 10.19 3.69 -5.89
N GLU A 101 10.52 2.40 -5.80
CA GLU A 101 9.54 1.32 -5.71
C GLU A 101 8.72 1.39 -4.43
N VAL A 102 9.36 1.68 -3.29
CA VAL A 102 8.66 1.85 -2.00
C VAL A 102 7.72 3.06 -2.07
N GLN A 103 8.20 4.22 -2.52
CA GLN A 103 7.38 5.43 -2.63
C GLN A 103 6.21 5.26 -3.61
N TYR A 104 6.45 4.60 -4.75
CA TYR A 104 5.40 4.30 -5.70
C TYR A 104 4.34 3.38 -5.11
N SER A 105 4.76 2.33 -4.40
CA SER A 105 3.86 1.40 -3.71
C SER A 105 3.02 2.10 -2.65
N GLU A 106 3.61 2.97 -1.85
CA GLU A 106 2.90 3.77 -0.84
C GLU A 106 1.88 4.73 -1.47
N LYS A 107 2.28 5.44 -2.54
CA LYS A 107 1.39 6.34 -3.27
C LYS A 107 0.19 5.59 -3.85
N LEU A 108 0.43 4.43 -4.44
CA LEU A 108 -0.63 3.58 -4.97
C LEU A 108 -1.56 3.07 -3.86
N GLY A 109 -1.00 2.71 -2.70
CA GLY A 109 -1.77 2.34 -1.50
C GLY A 109 -2.70 3.47 -1.03
N LYS A 110 -2.18 4.70 -0.95
CA LYS A 110 -2.98 5.89 -0.58
C LYS A 110 -4.12 6.15 -1.56
N MET A 111 -3.84 6.13 -2.86
CA MET A 111 -4.86 6.33 -3.90
C MET A 111 -5.96 5.26 -3.85
N ARG A 112 -5.60 3.99 -3.58
CA ARG A 112 -6.57 2.91 -3.41
C ARG A 112 -7.50 3.16 -2.22
N MET A 113 -6.93 3.55 -1.08
CA MET A 113 -7.71 3.84 0.13
C MET A 113 -8.67 5.02 -0.08
N GLU A 114 -8.19 6.10 -0.72
CA GLU A 114 -9.01 7.27 -1.06
C GLU A 114 -10.15 6.91 -2.01
N THR A 115 -9.88 6.09 -3.03
CA THR A 115 -10.89 5.60 -3.97
C THR A 115 -11.97 4.78 -3.26
N LEU A 116 -11.58 3.88 -2.34
CA LEU A 116 -12.52 3.08 -1.55
C LEU A 116 -13.40 3.97 -0.66
N SER A 117 -12.79 4.90 0.08
CA SER A 117 -13.53 5.85 0.93
C SER A 117 -14.54 6.67 0.12
N THR A 118 -14.12 7.18 -1.04
CA THR A 118 -14.99 7.94 -1.94
C THR A 118 -16.15 7.09 -2.45
N THR A 119 -15.88 5.83 -2.78
CA THR A 119 -16.92 4.89 -3.24
C THR A 119 -17.95 4.64 -2.15
N ASP A 120 -17.52 4.39 -0.91
CA ASP A 120 -18.43 4.19 0.23
C ASP A 120 -19.31 5.41 0.49
N ASP A 121 -18.76 6.62 0.37
CA ASP A 121 -19.51 7.86 0.56
C ASP A 121 -20.54 8.08 -0.56
N VAL A 122 -20.19 7.75 -1.81
CA VAL A 122 -21.14 7.75 -2.92
C VAL A 122 -22.26 6.74 -2.67
N ILE A 123 -21.93 5.50 -2.26
CA ILE A 123 -22.94 4.48 -1.94
C ILE A 123 -23.90 4.99 -0.86
N LYS A 124 -23.38 5.53 0.25
CA LYS A 124 -24.21 6.10 1.32
C LYS A 124 -25.14 7.20 0.80
N LYS A 125 -24.63 8.10 -0.06
CA LYS A 125 -25.44 9.16 -0.66
C LYS A 125 -26.55 8.59 -1.55
N GLN A 126 -26.23 7.60 -2.39
CA GLN A 126 -27.23 6.95 -3.26
C GLN A 126 -28.28 6.17 -2.45
N MET A 127 -27.88 5.52 -1.35
CA MET A 127 -28.82 4.84 -0.44
C MET A 127 -29.80 5.81 0.22
N ARG A 128 -29.32 6.99 0.67
CA ARG A 128 -30.22 8.04 1.19
C ARG A 128 -31.20 8.54 0.14
N VAL A 129 -30.72 8.82 -1.08
CA VAL A 129 -31.60 9.23 -2.20
C VAL A 129 -32.64 8.16 -2.49
N ALA A 130 -32.26 6.88 -2.52
CA ALA A 130 -33.20 5.78 -2.73
C ALA A 130 -34.26 5.70 -1.62
N GLN A 131 -33.88 5.93 -0.37
CA GLN A 131 -34.83 5.99 0.77
C GLN A 131 -35.80 7.16 0.64
N GLU A 132 -35.33 8.34 0.23
CA GLU A 132 -36.18 9.51 -0.01
C GLU A 132 -37.19 9.23 -1.14
N ILE A 133 -36.73 8.66 -2.25
CA ILE A 133 -37.62 8.25 -3.36
C ILE A 133 -38.64 7.22 -2.89
N ALA A 134 -38.21 6.20 -2.14
CA ALA A 134 -39.11 5.18 -1.61
C ALA A 134 -40.17 5.77 -0.66
N SER A 135 -39.79 6.73 0.16
CA SER A 135 -40.71 7.45 1.05
C SER A 135 -41.76 8.21 0.24
N LEU A 136 -41.35 9.00 -0.75
CA LEU A 136 -42.25 9.76 -1.62
C LEU A 136 -43.17 8.83 -2.45
N LEU A 137 -42.63 7.71 -2.94
CA LEU A 137 -43.42 6.71 -3.66
C LEU A 137 -44.46 6.06 -2.74
N GLY A 138 -44.10 5.78 -1.48
CA GLY A 138 -45.01 5.25 -0.47
C GLY A 138 -46.15 6.23 -0.15
N GLU A 139 -45.83 7.50 0.03
CA GLU A 139 -46.80 8.58 0.27
C GLU A 139 -47.79 8.71 -0.90
N THR A 140 -47.28 8.91 -2.11
CA THR A 140 -48.10 9.04 -3.33
C THR A 140 -48.95 7.79 -3.62
N THR A 141 -48.43 6.59 -3.34
CA THR A 141 -49.20 5.34 -3.48
C THR A 141 -50.33 5.26 -2.44
N ALA A 142 -50.08 5.68 -1.21
CA ALA A 142 -51.10 5.73 -0.16
C ALA A 142 -52.20 6.73 -0.50
N GLU A 143 -51.83 7.94 -0.95
CA GLU A 143 -52.79 8.96 -1.42
C GLU A 143 -53.64 8.45 -2.58
N THR A 144 -53.01 7.84 -3.58
CA THR A 144 -53.68 7.25 -4.75
C THR A 144 -54.67 6.16 -4.33
N LYS A 145 -54.27 5.27 -3.40
CA LYS A 145 -55.16 4.23 -2.86
C LYS A 145 -56.39 4.84 -2.19
N VAL A 146 -56.23 5.88 -1.38
CA VAL A 146 -57.35 6.56 -0.71
C VAL A 146 -58.31 7.18 -1.73
N ALA A 147 -57.78 7.85 -2.76
CA ALA A 147 -58.59 8.44 -3.82
C ALA A 147 -59.39 7.39 -4.60
N LEU A 148 -58.75 6.28 -4.99
CA LEU A 148 -59.41 5.18 -5.70
C LEU A 148 -60.48 4.49 -4.84
N LEU A 149 -60.24 4.30 -3.54
CA LEU A 149 -61.23 3.74 -2.63
C LEU A 149 -62.45 4.66 -2.45
N LYS A 150 -62.23 5.98 -2.37
CA LYS A 150 -63.32 6.96 -2.36
C LYS A 150 -64.14 6.88 -3.64
N LEU A 151 -63.47 6.89 -4.81
CA LEU A 151 -64.13 6.77 -6.11
C LEU A 151 -64.97 5.49 -6.20
N LYS A 152 -64.39 4.35 -5.82
CA LYS A 152 -65.10 3.07 -5.78
C LYS A 152 -66.35 3.14 -4.90
N LYS A 153 -66.24 3.73 -3.70
CA LYS A 153 -67.36 3.87 -2.77
C LYS A 153 -68.48 4.74 -3.36
N THR A 154 -68.13 5.87 -4.00
CA THR A 154 -69.12 6.75 -4.66
C THR A 154 -69.88 6.01 -5.76
N LEU A 155 -69.17 5.27 -6.62
CA LEU A 155 -69.81 4.50 -7.70
C LEU A 155 -70.76 3.42 -7.16
N MET A 156 -70.37 2.70 -6.09
CA MET A 156 -71.23 1.69 -5.46
C MET A 156 -72.48 2.31 -4.81
N GLN A 157 -72.36 3.51 -4.22
CA GLN A 157 -73.50 4.21 -3.64
C GLN A 157 -74.50 4.68 -4.71
N GLU A 158 -74.01 5.20 -5.84
CA GLU A 158 -74.86 5.58 -6.97
C GLU A 158 -75.61 4.37 -7.57
N GLU A 159 -74.97 3.20 -7.63
CA GLU A 159 -75.60 1.94 -8.06
C GLU A 159 -76.73 1.52 -7.10
N GLU A 160 -76.46 1.50 -5.79
CA GLU A 160 -77.46 1.16 -4.77
C GLU A 160 -78.64 2.15 -4.75
N GLU A 161 -78.41 3.43 -5.01
CA GLU A 161 -79.46 4.44 -5.09
C GLU A 161 -80.32 4.29 -6.35
N ARG A 162 -79.72 3.94 -7.49
CA ARG A 162 -80.46 3.62 -8.72
C ARG A 162 -81.33 2.38 -8.56
N GLU A 163 -80.80 1.29 -8.01
CA GLU A 163 -81.57 0.07 -7.76
C GLU A 163 -82.75 0.29 -6.80
N LYS A 164 -82.56 1.12 -5.77
CA LYS A 164 -83.65 1.52 -4.85
C LYS A 164 -84.70 2.41 -5.50
N SER A 165 -84.35 3.16 -6.54
CA SER A 165 -85.28 4.01 -7.29
C SER A 165 -86.08 3.23 -8.33
N GLU A 166 -85.49 2.21 -8.95
CA GLU A 166 -86.15 1.35 -9.94
C GLU A 166 -87.03 0.27 -9.30
N GLY A 167 -86.67 -0.25 -8.12
CA GLY A 167 -87.50 -1.22 -7.37
C GLY A 167 -88.73 -0.63 -6.66
N LYS A 168 -88.99 0.67 -6.79
CA LYS A 168 -90.16 1.37 -6.22
C LYS A 168 -91.22 1.80 -7.26
N ALA A 169 -91.00 1.48 -8.54
CA ALA A 169 -91.98 1.65 -9.62
C ALA A 169 -92.73 0.33 -9.88
#